data_AF-A0A933M0Z1-F1
#
_entry.id   AF-A0A933M0Z1-F1
#
_cell.length_a   1.000
_cell.length_b   1.000
_cell.length_c   1.000
_cell.angle_alpha   90.00
_cell.angle_beta   90.00
_cell.angle_gamma   90.00
#
_symmetry.space_group_name_H-M   'P 1'
#
loop_
_entity.id
_entity.type
_entity.pdbx_description
1 polymer ?
#
loop_
_entity_poly.entity_id
_entity_poly.type
_entity_poly.pdbx_seq_one_letter_code
_entity_poly.pdbx_strand_id
1 'polypeptide(L)'
;MVRKFLFLPFVVFALASCSAPQLSDLTPSVSKKAPEVSTAAPSPTKSVSTATDLNNDPKLVRADSQGSVEFLVVPKNLNAPAETLDFLVEMNTHSVDLSWNLAAQSTLTTDNGLSVAGSDWPTGSGHHLQGTLKFPTKTTDGKPLLDGAKKLTLTIKEAGAPTRVFEWTLSK
;
A
#
# COMPACT_ATOMS: atom_id res chain seq x y z
N MET A 1 -26.80 13.16 -42.32
CA MET A 1 -27.17 14.47 -41.73
C MET A 1 -25.95 15.03 -41.01
N VAL A 2 -25.73 16.33 -41.17
CA VAL A 2 -24.50 17.13 -41.06
C VAL A 2 -23.62 16.92 -39.81
N ARG A 3 -22.30 16.80 -40.03
CA ARG A 3 -21.19 16.88 -39.06
C ARG A 3 -21.20 18.24 -38.36
N LYS A 4 -21.10 18.27 -37.03
CA LYS A 4 -20.78 19.49 -36.28
C LYS A 4 -19.45 19.30 -35.54
N PHE A 5 -18.38 19.62 -36.25
CA PHE A 5 -17.09 19.95 -35.63
C PHE A 5 -17.26 21.33 -34.98
N LEU A 6 -17.18 21.38 -33.65
CA LEU A 6 -17.00 22.63 -32.94
C LEU A 6 -15.53 22.72 -32.53
N PHE A 7 -14.89 23.77 -33.03
CA PHE A 7 -13.48 24.09 -32.89
C PHE A 7 -13.36 25.29 -31.94
N LEU A 8 -12.27 25.28 -31.13
CA LEU A 8 -11.67 26.37 -30.35
C LEU A 8 -12.34 26.85 -29.03
N PRO A 9 -11.57 27.45 -28.08
CA PRO A 9 -10.13 27.80 -28.14
C PRO A 9 -9.26 27.29 -26.96
N PHE A 10 -7.97 27.13 -27.27
CA PHE A 10 -6.85 27.19 -26.35
C PHE A 10 -6.88 28.52 -25.58
N VAL A 11 -6.86 28.46 -24.24
CA VAL A 11 -6.58 29.62 -23.39
C VAL A 11 -5.19 29.43 -22.79
N VAL A 12 -4.24 30.23 -23.27
CA VAL A 12 -2.92 30.45 -22.69
C VAL A 12 -2.91 31.86 -22.12
N PHE A 13 -2.87 32.00 -20.79
CA PHE A 13 -2.67 33.25 -20.04
C PHE A 13 -2.38 32.83 -18.58
N ALA A 14 -1.39 33.29 -17.82
CA ALA A 14 -0.29 34.21 -18.02
C ALA A 14 0.77 33.93 -16.93
N LEU A 15 2.04 34.21 -17.23
CA LEU A 15 3.13 34.30 -16.27
C LEU A 15 2.97 35.59 -15.45
N ALA A 16 2.86 35.48 -14.13
CA ALA A 16 3.02 36.60 -13.21
C ALA A 16 4.30 36.40 -12.39
N SER A 17 5.31 37.16 -12.78
CA SER A 17 6.50 37.52 -12.01
C SER A 17 6.10 38.42 -10.84
N CYS A 18 6.66 38.22 -9.64
CA CYS A 18 7.02 39.35 -8.77
C CYS A 18 8.00 38.94 -7.65
N SER A 19 9.25 39.42 -7.82
CA SER A 19 10.20 39.98 -6.85
C SER A 19 10.30 39.44 -5.41
N ALA A 20 11.51 38.95 -5.08
CA ALA A 20 12.18 39.18 -3.80
C ALA A 20 13.06 40.44 -3.91
N PRO A 21 13.25 41.25 -2.84
CA PRO A 21 14.42 41.09 -1.94
C PRO A 21 14.08 41.55 -0.49
N GLN A 22 14.90 41.62 0.57
CA GLN A 22 16.30 41.32 0.87
C GLN A 22 16.46 41.19 2.40
N LEU A 23 17.59 40.62 2.81
CA LEU A 23 18.17 40.52 4.15
C LEU A 23 18.09 41.77 5.06
N SER A 24 17.88 41.51 6.36
CA SER A 24 18.53 42.10 7.55
C SER A 24 18.23 41.09 8.69
N ASP A 25 19.13 40.60 9.54
CA ASP A 25 20.28 41.21 10.18
C ASP A 25 21.33 40.14 10.53
N LEU A 26 22.60 40.53 10.36
CA LEU A 26 23.75 39.87 10.97
C LEU A 26 24.10 40.62 12.26
N THR A 27 24.04 39.97 13.41
CA THR A 27 25.02 40.24 14.47
C THR A 27 25.48 38.95 15.15
N PRO A 28 26.78 38.84 15.49
CA PRO A 28 27.39 37.64 16.01
C PRO A 28 27.39 37.63 17.54
N SER A 29 27.14 36.47 18.15
CA SER A 29 27.60 36.19 19.51
C SER A 29 28.54 34.98 19.45
N VAL A 30 29.83 35.28 19.63
CA VAL A 30 30.93 34.33 19.65
C VAL A 30 31.17 33.84 21.09
N SER A 31 31.55 32.56 21.16
CA SER A 31 32.34 31.89 22.20
C SER A 31 31.62 31.24 23.38
N LYS A 32 31.55 29.90 23.35
CA LYS A 32 32.64 29.03 23.86
C LYS A 32 32.47 27.56 23.41
N LYS A 33 33.61 26.88 23.38
CA LYS A 33 33.93 25.61 22.69
C LYS A 33 33.90 24.40 23.65
N ALA A 34 33.41 23.26 23.10
CA ALA A 34 33.67 21.83 23.40
C ALA A 34 33.08 21.16 24.67
N PRO A 35 32.79 19.83 24.66
CA PRO A 35 33.13 18.82 23.65
C PRO A 35 31.94 18.12 22.96
N GLU A 36 32.26 17.57 21.79
CA GLU A 36 31.48 16.65 20.98
C GLU A 36 31.15 15.38 21.79
N VAL A 37 29.87 15.20 22.13
CA VAL A 37 29.33 13.92 22.60
C VAL A 37 28.29 13.49 21.59
N SER A 38 28.70 12.46 20.85
CA SER A 38 27.96 11.72 19.84
C SER A 38 26.46 11.67 20.10
N THR A 39 25.71 12.34 19.21
CA THR A 39 24.26 12.24 19.11
C THR A 39 23.92 10.84 18.61
N ALA A 40 23.78 9.89 19.54
CA ALA A 40 23.05 8.66 19.25
C ALA A 40 21.57 9.03 19.14
N ALA A 41 21.14 9.39 17.93
CA ALA A 41 19.73 9.29 17.58
C ALA A 41 19.30 7.85 17.89
N PRO A 42 18.16 7.60 18.55
CA PRO A 42 17.57 6.29 18.47
C PRO A 42 17.22 6.09 16.99
N SER A 43 18.04 5.29 16.28
CA SER A 43 17.57 4.60 15.09
C SER A 43 16.18 4.06 15.41
N PRO A 44 15.19 4.15 14.50
CA PRO A 44 14.05 3.27 14.62
C PRO A 44 14.63 1.86 14.56
N THR A 45 14.80 1.24 15.72
CA THR A 45 14.89 -0.19 15.86
C THR A 45 13.73 -0.68 15.01
N LYS A 46 14.04 -1.33 13.89
CA LYS A 46 13.08 -2.21 13.24
C LYS A 46 12.68 -3.20 14.32
N SER A 47 11.66 -2.84 15.08
CA SER A 47 10.82 -3.77 15.79
C SER A 47 10.18 -4.55 14.67
N VAL A 48 10.90 -5.57 14.22
CA VAL A 48 10.29 -6.82 13.79
C VAL A 48 9.49 -7.22 15.01
N SER A 49 8.26 -6.72 15.08
CA SER A 49 7.25 -7.30 15.93
C SER A 49 7.16 -8.72 15.42
N THR A 50 7.81 -9.61 16.17
CA THR A 50 7.69 -11.05 16.04
C THR A 50 6.24 -11.38 16.39
N ALA A 51 5.34 -11.13 15.44
CA ALA A 51 4.02 -11.74 15.43
C ALA A 51 4.26 -13.20 15.07
N THR A 52 4.64 -13.98 16.09
CA THR A 52 4.59 -15.44 16.11
C THR A 52 3.12 -15.85 16.02
N ASP A 53 2.53 -15.64 14.85
CA ASP A 53 1.29 -16.26 14.45
C ASP A 53 1.70 -17.52 13.70
N LEU A 54 1.47 -18.66 14.34
CA LEU A 54 2.10 -19.97 14.12
C LEU A 54 1.76 -20.66 12.77
N ASN A 55 1.36 -19.90 11.76
CA ASN A 55 0.96 -20.43 10.45
C ASN A 55 1.52 -19.65 9.26
N ASN A 56 2.41 -18.66 9.48
CA ASN A 56 2.99 -17.86 8.41
C ASN A 56 4.26 -18.51 7.86
N ASP A 57 4.23 -18.99 6.62
CA ASP A 57 5.46 -19.34 5.91
C ASP A 57 6.20 -18.03 5.54
N PRO A 58 7.40 -17.76 6.11
CA PRO A 58 8.14 -16.54 5.83
C PRO A 58 8.47 -16.35 4.35
N LYS A 59 8.50 -17.43 3.54
CA LYS A 59 8.70 -17.35 2.08
C LYS A 59 7.53 -16.70 1.34
N LEU A 60 6.34 -16.69 1.96
CA LEU A 60 5.13 -16.12 1.37
C LEU A 60 4.91 -14.66 1.74
N VAL A 61 5.71 -14.08 2.63
CA VAL A 61 5.59 -12.66 2.99
C VAL A 61 5.94 -11.80 1.78
N ARG A 62 5.14 -10.76 1.53
CA ARG A 62 5.43 -9.72 0.54
C ARG A 62 5.34 -8.36 1.21
N ALA A 63 6.30 -7.50 0.91
CA ALA A 63 6.33 -6.14 1.43
C ALA A 63 6.29 -5.14 0.27
N ASP A 64 5.67 -3.99 0.50
CA ASP A 64 5.59 -2.91 -0.46
C ASP A 64 5.65 -1.56 0.25
N SER A 65 6.69 -0.78 -0.04
CA SER A 65 6.91 0.56 0.52
C SER A 65 6.77 1.60 -0.58
N GLN A 66 5.60 2.24 -0.64
CA GLN A 66 5.27 3.27 -1.63
C GLN A 66 4.55 4.43 -0.97
N GLY A 67 4.74 5.63 -1.51
CA GLY A 67 4.22 6.86 -0.91
C GLY A 67 4.77 7.02 0.51
N SER A 68 3.87 7.19 1.48
CA SER A 68 4.23 7.28 2.90
C SER A 68 3.75 6.09 3.73
N VAL A 69 3.47 4.95 3.09
CA VAL A 69 2.92 3.76 3.77
C VAL A 69 3.69 2.52 3.38
N GLU A 70 4.08 1.75 4.39
CA GLU A 70 4.64 0.41 4.25
C GLU A 70 3.51 -0.62 4.42
N PHE A 71 3.43 -1.57 3.49
CA PHE A 71 2.57 -2.74 3.55
C PHE A 71 3.40 -3.99 3.77
N LEU A 72 2.90 -4.90 4.60
CA LEU A 72 3.34 -6.28 4.69
C LEU A 72 2.11 -7.18 4.54
N VAL A 73 2.17 -8.12 3.61
CA VAL A 73 1.06 -9.01 3.26
C VAL A 73 1.49 -10.46 3.38
N VAL A 74 0.71 -11.26 4.10
CA VAL A 74 0.95 -12.69 4.32
C VAL A 74 -0.32 -13.49 4.02
N PRO A 75 -0.31 -14.39 3.02
CA PRO A 75 -1.39 -15.34 2.85
C PRO A 75 -1.46 -16.34 4.02
N LYS A 76 -2.67 -16.67 4.48
CA LYS A 76 -2.88 -17.56 5.64
C LYS A 76 -3.27 -18.98 5.28
N ASN A 77 -3.96 -19.17 4.15
CA ASN A 77 -4.58 -20.45 3.81
C ASN A 77 -4.52 -20.79 2.30
N LEU A 78 -3.48 -20.35 1.58
CA LEU A 78 -3.34 -20.62 0.14
C LEU A 78 -3.33 -22.12 -0.22
N ASN A 79 -2.72 -22.95 0.62
CA ASN A 79 -2.58 -24.39 0.35
C ASN A 79 -3.81 -25.21 0.78
N ALA A 80 -4.66 -24.63 1.63
CA ALA A 80 -5.89 -25.26 2.11
C ALA A 80 -6.98 -24.19 2.30
N PRO A 81 -7.52 -23.64 1.19
CA PRO A 81 -8.57 -22.61 1.27
C PRO A 81 -9.82 -23.15 1.95
N ALA A 82 -10.39 -22.35 2.85
CA ALA A 82 -11.69 -22.64 3.46
C ALA A 82 -12.81 -22.02 2.60
N GLU A 83 -13.79 -21.36 3.22
CA GLU A 83 -14.78 -20.57 2.47
C GLU A 83 -14.15 -19.33 1.81
N THR A 84 -13.12 -18.76 2.46
CA THR A 84 -12.37 -17.59 2.00
C THR A 84 -10.88 -17.87 1.82
N LEU A 85 -10.23 -17.04 1.00
CA LEU A 85 -8.78 -16.84 0.99
C LEU A 85 -8.46 -15.64 1.86
N ASP A 86 -7.58 -15.84 2.83
CA ASP A 86 -7.30 -14.87 3.88
C ASP A 86 -5.86 -14.37 3.79
N PHE A 87 -5.72 -13.05 3.86
CA PHE A 87 -4.43 -12.36 3.83
C PHE A 87 -4.33 -11.47 5.06
N LEU A 88 -3.33 -11.72 5.90
CA LEU A 88 -2.94 -10.74 6.91
C LEU A 88 -2.27 -9.57 6.21
N VAL A 89 -2.77 -8.37 6.45
CA VAL A 89 -2.22 -7.13 5.96
C VAL A 89 -1.85 -6.26 7.16
N GLU A 90 -0.60 -5.83 7.20
CA GLU A 90 -0.09 -4.85 8.13
C GLU A 90 0.27 -3.58 7.35
N MET A 91 -0.19 -2.43 7.83
CA MET A 91 0.09 -1.12 7.27
C MET A 91 0.71 -0.21 8.33
N ASN A 92 1.80 0.46 7.97
CA ASN A 92 2.51 1.38 8.85
C ASN A 92 2.75 2.72 8.15
N THR A 93 2.48 3.83 8.84
CA THR A 93 2.74 5.19 8.36
C THR A 93 2.97 6.16 9.51
N HIS A 94 3.51 7.34 9.23
CA HIS A 94 3.63 8.44 10.19
C HIS A 94 3.03 9.76 9.67
N SER A 95 2.35 9.74 8.52
CA SER A 95 1.92 10.98 7.85
C SER A 95 0.50 10.97 7.31
N VAL A 96 -0.15 9.80 7.21
CA VAL A 96 -1.53 9.67 6.72
C VAL A 96 -2.39 8.84 7.66
N ASP A 97 -3.70 8.94 7.49
CA ASP A 97 -4.67 8.06 8.15
C ASP A 97 -4.90 6.79 7.31
N LEU A 98 -4.97 5.64 7.97
CA LEU A 98 -5.09 4.31 7.35
C LEU A 98 -6.53 3.80 7.25
N SER A 99 -7.53 4.69 7.18
CA SER A 99 -8.97 4.37 7.20
C SER A 99 -9.55 3.83 5.87
N TRP A 100 -8.72 3.23 5.03
CA TRP A 100 -9.15 2.67 3.75
C TRP A 100 -10.04 1.43 3.91
N ASN A 101 -11.00 1.30 2.99
CA ASN A 101 -11.73 0.04 2.79
C ASN A 101 -10.95 -0.86 1.82
N LEU A 102 -10.00 -1.63 2.36
CA LEU A 102 -9.18 -2.51 1.53
C LEU A 102 -10.00 -3.57 0.79
N ALA A 103 -11.14 -4.03 1.33
CA ALA A 103 -12.00 -4.99 0.63
C ALA A 103 -12.51 -4.41 -0.70
N ALA A 104 -13.03 -3.18 -0.65
CA ALA A 104 -13.54 -2.49 -1.85
C ALA A 104 -12.43 -2.08 -2.83
N GLN A 105 -11.20 -1.92 -2.36
CA GLN A 105 -10.05 -1.49 -3.15
C GLN A 105 -9.23 -2.64 -3.73
N SER A 106 -9.52 -3.89 -3.35
CA SER A 106 -8.66 -5.03 -3.64
C SER A 106 -9.29 -6.03 -4.59
N THR A 107 -8.43 -6.68 -5.36
CA THR A 107 -8.79 -7.75 -6.28
C THR A 107 -7.73 -8.84 -6.25
N LEU A 108 -8.16 -10.10 -6.18
CA LEU A 108 -7.31 -11.24 -6.52
C LEU A 108 -7.52 -11.62 -7.97
N THR A 109 -6.42 -11.91 -8.67
CA THR A 109 -6.42 -12.39 -10.04
C THR A 109 -5.43 -13.53 -10.18
N THR A 110 -5.77 -14.55 -10.95
CA THR A 110 -4.89 -15.66 -11.29
C THR A 110 -4.35 -15.57 -12.71
N ASP A 111 -3.28 -16.29 -13.00
CA ASP A 111 -2.68 -16.35 -14.35
C ASP A 111 -3.57 -16.98 -15.42
N ASN A 112 -4.58 -17.76 -15.02
CA ASN A 112 -5.60 -18.29 -15.93
C ASN A 112 -6.80 -17.33 -16.13
N GLY A 113 -6.71 -16.09 -15.61
CA GLY A 113 -7.67 -15.02 -15.85
C GLY A 113 -8.91 -15.02 -14.95
N LEU A 114 -8.98 -15.88 -13.92
CA LEU A 114 -10.04 -15.80 -12.92
C LEU A 114 -9.77 -14.65 -11.95
N SER A 115 -10.83 -14.03 -11.44
CA SER A 115 -10.71 -12.87 -10.55
C SER A 115 -11.88 -12.77 -9.58
N VAL A 116 -11.61 -12.25 -8.38
CA VAL A 116 -12.59 -11.95 -7.33
C VAL A 116 -12.21 -10.65 -6.62
N ALA A 117 -13.22 -9.87 -6.23
CA ALA A 117 -13.04 -8.69 -5.36
C ALA A 117 -12.89 -9.09 -3.90
N GLY A 118 -12.30 -8.20 -3.09
CA GLY A 118 -12.26 -8.36 -1.64
C GLY A 118 -13.67 -8.38 -1.05
N SER A 119 -13.91 -9.29 -0.10
CA SER A 119 -15.21 -9.46 0.54
C SER A 119 -15.28 -8.85 1.94
N ASP A 120 -14.15 -8.81 2.66
CA ASP A 120 -14.12 -8.34 4.04
C ASP A 120 -12.77 -7.74 4.42
N TRP A 121 -12.82 -6.68 5.21
CA TRP A 121 -11.67 -5.99 5.81
C TRP A 121 -12.16 -5.32 7.10
N PRO A 122 -11.48 -5.49 8.25
CA PRO A 122 -11.87 -4.81 9.48
C PRO A 122 -11.82 -3.29 9.31
N THR A 123 -12.86 -2.61 9.77
CA THR A 123 -12.84 -1.15 9.88
C THR A 123 -11.81 -0.73 10.93
N GLY A 124 -10.98 0.25 10.61
CA GLY A 124 -9.96 0.80 11.51
C GLY A 124 -9.43 2.15 11.02
N SER A 125 -8.61 2.80 11.83
CA SER A 125 -7.97 4.10 11.56
C SER A 125 -6.71 4.23 12.44
N GLY A 126 -5.80 5.14 12.10
CA GLY A 126 -4.57 5.39 12.84
C GLY A 126 -3.32 5.29 11.98
N HIS A 127 -2.15 5.21 12.64
CA HIS A 127 -0.83 5.18 12.01
C HIS A 127 -0.25 3.76 11.84
N HIS A 128 -0.85 2.79 12.51
CA HIS A 128 -0.59 1.36 12.36
C HIS A 128 -1.94 0.66 12.29
N LEU A 129 -2.15 -0.16 11.26
CA LEU A 129 -3.38 -0.94 11.13
C LEU A 129 -3.03 -2.35 10.65
N GLN A 130 -3.57 -3.34 11.34
CA GLN A 130 -3.43 -4.75 11.01
C GLN A 130 -4.81 -5.37 10.90
N GLY A 131 -5.01 -6.23 9.91
CA GLY A 131 -6.27 -6.93 9.72
C GLY A 131 -6.16 -8.09 8.74
N THR A 132 -7.24 -8.87 8.65
CA THR A 132 -7.37 -9.92 7.65
C THR A 132 -8.24 -9.42 6.51
N LEU A 133 -7.63 -9.33 5.32
CA LEU A 133 -8.32 -9.08 4.06
C LEU A 133 -8.78 -10.44 3.49
N LYS A 134 -10.09 -10.58 3.28
CA LYS A 134 -10.69 -11.84 2.81
C LYS A 134 -11.19 -11.73 1.39
N PHE A 135 -11.13 -12.85 0.68
CA PHE A 135 -11.67 -13.01 -0.67
C PHE A 135 -12.48 -14.30 -0.78
N PRO A 136 -13.53 -14.34 -1.61
CA PRO A 136 -14.21 -15.59 -1.94
C PRO A 136 -13.25 -16.58 -2.63
N THR A 137 -13.42 -17.88 -2.38
CA THR A 137 -12.67 -18.95 -3.06
C THR A 137 -13.21 -19.31 -4.44
N LYS A 138 -14.34 -18.72 -4.85
CA LYS A 138 -15.01 -18.98 -6.12
C LYS A 138 -15.37 -17.67 -6.81
N THR A 139 -15.34 -17.67 -8.14
CA THR A 139 -15.89 -16.56 -8.93
C THR A 139 -17.42 -16.50 -8.81
N THR A 140 -18.02 -15.42 -9.32
CA THR A 140 -19.49 -15.25 -9.38
C THR A 140 -20.18 -16.39 -10.14
N ASP A 141 -19.49 -16.99 -11.10
CA ASP A 141 -19.99 -18.13 -11.90
C ASP A 141 -19.72 -19.49 -11.22
N GLY A 142 -19.21 -19.48 -9.98
CA GLY A 142 -18.97 -20.67 -9.16
C GLY A 142 -17.67 -21.42 -9.45
N LYS A 143 -16.80 -20.91 -10.34
CA LYS A 143 -15.50 -21.56 -10.62
C LYS A 143 -14.55 -21.38 -9.43
N PRO A 144 -13.87 -22.44 -8.93
CA PRO A 144 -12.84 -22.29 -7.91
C PRO A 144 -11.69 -21.42 -8.41
N LEU A 145 -11.34 -20.37 -7.66
CA LEU A 145 -10.36 -19.35 -8.08
C LEU A 145 -8.98 -19.95 -8.36
N LEU A 146 -8.53 -20.88 -7.50
CA LEU A 146 -7.17 -21.45 -7.58
C LEU A 146 -7.08 -22.70 -8.45
N ASP A 147 -8.19 -23.20 -9.00
CA ASP A 147 -8.14 -24.38 -9.86
C ASP A 147 -7.35 -24.06 -11.15
N GLY A 148 -6.43 -24.95 -11.52
CA GLY A 148 -5.54 -24.70 -12.67
C GLY A 148 -4.47 -23.61 -12.50
N ALA A 149 -4.58 -22.70 -11.53
CA ALA A 149 -3.72 -21.53 -11.39
C ALA A 149 -2.28 -21.89 -10.95
N LYS A 150 -1.30 -21.12 -11.43
CA LYS A 150 0.12 -21.19 -11.05
C LYS A 150 0.62 -19.91 -10.43
N LYS A 151 -0.09 -18.79 -10.62
CA LYS A 151 0.22 -17.51 -10.00
C LYS A 151 -1.05 -16.88 -9.46
N LEU A 152 -0.94 -16.28 -8.29
CA LEU A 152 -1.95 -15.43 -7.69
C LEU A 152 -1.38 -14.02 -7.52
N THR A 153 -2.16 -13.02 -7.92
CA THR A 153 -1.81 -11.61 -7.83
C THR A 153 -2.88 -10.89 -7.02
N LEU A 154 -2.48 -10.27 -5.91
CA LEU A 154 -3.28 -9.30 -5.17
C LEU A 154 -2.96 -7.89 -5.68
N THR A 155 -3.99 -7.18 -6.11
CA THR A 155 -3.90 -5.76 -6.46
C THR A 155 -4.70 -4.95 -5.45
N ILE A 156 -4.10 -3.90 -4.87
CA ILE A 156 -4.77 -2.93 -4.00
C ILE A 156 -4.64 -1.54 -4.63
N LYS A 157 -5.75 -0.83 -4.83
CA LYS A 157 -5.78 0.49 -5.47
C LYS A 157 -6.02 1.61 -4.47
N GLU A 158 -5.44 2.79 -4.73
CA GLU A 158 -5.71 4.02 -3.98
C GLU A 158 -5.51 3.90 -2.45
N ALA A 159 -4.47 3.18 -2.03
CA ALA A 159 -4.13 2.96 -0.62
C ALA A 159 -2.72 3.47 -0.32
N GLY A 160 -2.58 4.80 -0.26
CA GLY A 160 -1.29 5.49 -0.10
C GLY A 160 -0.40 5.50 -1.36
N ALA A 161 -0.82 4.82 -2.43
CA ALA A 161 -0.25 4.82 -3.77
C ALA A 161 -1.36 4.48 -4.79
N PRO A 162 -1.22 4.84 -6.08
CA PRO A 162 -2.23 4.52 -7.09
C PRO A 162 -2.51 3.02 -7.19
N THR A 163 -1.47 2.18 -7.11
CA THR A 163 -1.61 0.73 -7.15
C THR A 163 -0.46 0.04 -6.41
N ARG A 164 -0.81 -1.02 -5.67
CA ARG A 164 0.12 -1.96 -5.03
C ARG A 164 -0.16 -3.35 -5.55
N VAL A 165 0.90 -4.12 -5.84
CA VAL A 165 0.80 -5.46 -6.45
C VAL A 165 1.64 -6.45 -5.65
N PHE A 166 1.04 -7.55 -5.23
CA PHE A 166 1.69 -8.64 -4.52
C PHE A 166 1.46 -9.95 -5.26
N GLU A 167 2.53 -10.70 -5.53
CA GLU A 167 2.44 -11.92 -6.34
C GLU A 167 3.01 -13.15 -5.63
N TRP A 168 2.31 -14.28 -5.78
CA TRP A 168 2.72 -15.58 -5.27
C TRP A 168 2.67 -16.62 -6.38
N THR A 169 3.74 -17.42 -6.48
CA THR A 169 3.72 -18.67 -7.23
C THR A 169 3.01 -19.72 -6.41
N LEU A 170 2.07 -20.44 -7.03
CA LEU A 170 1.34 -21.54 -6.43
C LEU A 170 2.07 -22.84 -6.77
N SER A 171 2.69 -23.46 -5.76
CA SER A 171 3.23 -24.81 -5.86
C SER A 171 2.08 -25.79 -5.66
N LYS A 172 1.72 -26.50 -6.73
CA LYS A 172 0.80 -27.65 -6.67
C LYS A 172 1.53 -28.92 -6.24
#